data_AF-A0A3D9XPP9-F1
#
_entry.id   AF-A0A3D9XPP9-F1
#
_cell.length_a   1.000
_cell.length_b   1.000
_cell.length_c   1.000
_cell.angle_alpha   90.00
_cell.angle_beta   90.00
_cell.angle_gamma   90.00
#
_symmetry.space_group_name_H-M   'P 1'
#
loop_
_entity.id
_entity.type
_entity.pdbx_description
1 polymer ?
#
loop_
_entity_poly.entity_id
_entity_poly.type
_entity_poly.pdbx_seq_one_letter_code
_entity_poly.pdbx_strand_id
1 'polypeptide(L)'
;MRAPVQIPPLNIWPDRDTVQSWRYLEAQTPVDFTQTLEGVGYSGEIMILRCGSVIWQAPLVLDADGYVTVTVPESIGQTLRSPRRIDATGQIVITSPIPEQTVTWVFPVAVYEVHA
;
A
#
# COMPACT_ATOMS: atom_id res chain seq x y z
N MET A 1 7.02 23.59 6.09
CA MET A 1 7.32 22.42 5.24
C MET A 1 6.81 21.20 5.98
N ARG A 2 5.89 20.41 5.39
CA ARG A 2 5.46 19.13 5.97
C ARG A 2 6.66 18.17 5.95
N ALA A 3 6.91 17.46 7.05
CA ALA A 3 7.93 16.43 7.07
C ALA A 3 7.63 15.38 5.98
N PRO A 4 8.63 14.84 5.28
CA PRO A 4 8.40 13.79 4.29
C PRO A 4 7.80 12.58 5.00
N VAL A 5 6.60 12.19 4.57
CA VAL A 5 5.91 10.99 5.05
C VAL A 5 6.75 9.79 4.61
N GLN A 6 7.40 9.10 5.55
CA GLN A 6 8.10 7.86 5.25
C GLN A 6 7.11 6.70 5.27
N ILE A 7 6.87 6.14 4.10
CA ILE A 7 6.00 4.97 3.93
C ILE A 7 6.91 3.76 3.76
N PRO A 8 6.77 2.73 4.62
CA PRO A 8 7.62 1.55 4.53
C PRO A 8 7.45 0.85 3.18
N PRO A 9 8.52 0.21 2.67
CA PRO A 9 8.45 -0.60 1.47
C PRO A 9 7.41 -1.72 1.61
N LEU A 10 6.82 -2.13 0.49
CA LEU A 10 6.01 -3.35 0.45
C LEU A 10 6.92 -4.55 0.25
N ASN A 11 7.00 -5.38 1.27
CA ASN A 11 7.91 -6.51 1.37
C ASN A 11 7.16 -7.82 1.09
N ILE A 12 7.26 -8.37 -0.12
CA ILE A 12 6.49 -9.52 -0.58
C ILE A 12 7.32 -10.80 -0.50
N TRP A 13 6.69 -11.88 -0.06
CA TRP A 13 7.23 -13.23 -0.06
C TRP A 13 6.71 -13.99 -1.29
N PRO A 14 7.57 -14.67 -2.05
CA PRO A 14 7.13 -15.47 -3.19
C PRO A 14 6.56 -16.84 -2.78
N ASP A 15 6.71 -17.27 -1.54
CA ASP A 15 6.33 -18.61 -1.04
C ASP A 15 5.13 -18.60 -0.08
N ARG A 16 4.51 -17.43 0.12
CA ARG A 16 3.33 -17.25 0.98
C ARG A 16 2.64 -15.93 0.69
N ASP A 17 1.38 -15.84 1.09
CA ASP A 17 0.67 -14.58 1.15
C ASP A 17 1.38 -13.60 2.12
N THR A 18 1.40 -12.34 1.71
CA THR A 18 2.04 -11.26 2.46
C THR A 18 0.97 -10.32 3.00
N VAL A 19 0.86 -10.22 4.32
CA VAL A 19 0.04 -9.22 4.98
C VAL A 19 0.89 -8.00 5.29
N GLN A 20 0.47 -6.84 4.82
CA GLN A 20 1.14 -5.57 5.10
C GLN A 20 0.11 -4.52 5.52
N SER A 21 0.47 -3.72 6.52
CA SER A 21 -0.31 -2.57 6.97
C SER A 21 0.52 -1.29 6.94
N TRP A 22 -0.16 -0.17 6.78
CA TRP A 22 0.42 1.17 6.80
C TRP A 22 -0.46 2.12 7.60
N ARG A 23 0.16 3.12 8.21
CA ARG A 23 -0.54 4.20 8.90
C ARG A 23 0.05 5.54 8.51
N TYR A 24 -0.83 6.49 8.18
CA TYR A 24 -0.41 7.85 7.86
C TYR A 24 -0.24 8.67 9.12
N LEU A 25 0.86 9.41 9.18
CA LEU A 25 1.18 10.32 10.28
C LEU A 25 1.33 11.74 9.73
N GLU A 26 0.48 12.67 10.17
CA GLU A 26 0.64 14.10 9.92
C GLU A 26 1.14 14.79 11.19
N ALA A 27 2.28 15.50 11.11
CA ALA A 27 2.88 16.18 12.26
C ALA A 27 3.05 15.25 13.49
N GLN A 28 3.43 13.99 13.26
CA GLN A 28 3.56 12.92 14.27
C GLN A 28 2.24 12.48 14.92
N THR A 29 1.10 12.97 14.43
CA THR A 29 -0.23 12.54 14.85
C THR A 29 -0.81 11.58 13.81
N PRO A 30 -1.33 10.41 14.21
CA PRO A 30 -2.01 9.53 13.27
C PRO A 30 -3.25 10.16 12.67
N VAL A 31 -3.43 10.00 11.36
CA VAL A 31 -4.71 10.33 10.73
C VAL A 31 -5.68 9.17 10.90
N ASP A 32 -6.92 9.51 11.24
CA ASP A 32 -8.00 8.56 11.45
C ASP A 32 -8.81 8.38 10.15
N PHE A 33 -8.51 7.30 9.43
CA PHE A 33 -9.21 6.96 8.18
C PHE A 33 -10.57 6.29 8.40
N THR A 34 -11.03 6.12 9.64
CA THR A 34 -12.35 5.54 9.93
C THR A 34 -13.47 6.58 9.93
N GLN A 35 -13.12 7.87 9.88
CA GLN A 35 -14.09 8.96 9.94
C GLN A 35 -14.99 9.00 8.70
N THR A 36 -16.24 9.39 8.92
CA THR A 36 -17.24 9.58 7.86
C THR A 36 -17.73 11.02 7.82
N LEU A 37 -17.92 11.57 6.63
CA LEU A 37 -18.59 12.84 6.39
C LEU A 37 -19.90 12.57 5.65
N GLU A 38 -21.03 13.03 6.21
CA GLU A 38 -22.37 12.84 5.63
C GLU A 38 -22.71 11.36 5.31
N GLY A 39 -22.14 10.42 6.06
CA GLY A 39 -22.31 8.98 5.85
C GLY A 39 -21.37 8.36 4.81
N VAL A 40 -20.48 9.15 4.20
CA VAL A 40 -19.44 8.68 3.27
C VAL A 40 -18.11 8.60 4.02
N GLY A 41 -17.48 7.42 4.04
CA GLY A 41 -16.17 7.19 4.64
C GLY A 41 -15.03 7.25 3.64
N TYR A 42 -13.80 7.05 4.14
CA TYR A 42 -12.62 6.87 3.29
C TYR A 42 -12.70 5.54 2.53
N SER A 43 -12.11 5.51 1.35
CA SER A 43 -11.85 4.27 0.61
C SER A 43 -10.39 4.21 0.20
N GLY A 44 -9.88 3.00 -0.01
CA GLY A 44 -8.48 2.80 -0.37
C GLY A 44 -8.31 1.71 -1.41
N GLU A 45 -7.37 1.92 -2.31
CA GLU A 45 -6.90 0.90 -3.25
C GLU A 45 -5.38 0.86 -3.29
N ILE A 46 -4.84 -0.32 -3.53
CA ILE A 46 -3.42 -0.51 -3.83
C ILE A 46 -3.26 -1.00 -5.26
N MET A 47 -2.23 -0.50 -5.92
CA MET A 47 -1.72 -0.97 -7.19
C MET A 47 -0.27 -1.39 -7.03
N ILE A 48 0.09 -2.52 -7.60
CA ILE A 48 1.49 -2.89 -7.82
C ILE A 48 1.78 -2.74 -9.30
N LEU A 49 2.79 -1.95 -9.61
CA LEU A 49 3.22 -1.64 -10.96
C LEU A 49 4.58 -2.28 -11.24
N ARG A 50 4.77 -2.74 -12.47
CA ARG A 50 6.06 -3.22 -12.99
C ARG A 50 6.29 -2.58 -14.36
N CYS A 51 7.43 -1.92 -14.55
CA CYS A 51 7.70 -1.16 -15.78
C CYS A 51 6.57 -0.17 -16.16
N GLY A 52 5.89 0.43 -15.17
CA GLY A 52 4.78 1.35 -15.39
C GLY A 52 3.43 0.72 -15.73
N SER A 53 3.34 -0.62 -15.82
CA SER A 53 2.09 -1.34 -16.01
C SER A 53 1.54 -1.88 -14.70
N VAL A 54 0.24 -1.74 -14.45
CA VAL A 54 -0.42 -2.33 -13.27
C VAL A 54 -0.49 -3.84 -13.45
N ILE A 55 0.16 -4.59 -12.57
CA ILE A 55 0.13 -6.06 -12.57
C ILE A 55 -0.89 -6.62 -11.58
N TRP A 56 -1.24 -5.84 -10.57
CA TRP A 56 -2.18 -6.24 -9.53
C TRP A 56 -2.79 -5.00 -8.89
N GLN A 57 -4.08 -5.10 -8.57
CA GLN A 57 -4.85 -4.07 -7.90
C GLN A 57 -5.81 -4.73 -6.92
N ALA A 58 -5.98 -4.13 -5.74
CA ALA A 58 -6.92 -4.61 -4.74
C ALA A 58 -7.46 -3.46 -3.88
N PRO A 59 -8.69 -3.59 -3.36
CA PRO A 59 -9.17 -2.69 -2.31
C PRO A 59 -8.36 -2.90 -1.03
N LEU A 60 -8.20 -1.82 -0.27
CA LEU A 60 -7.59 -1.83 1.06
C LEU A 60 -8.67 -2.07 2.12
N VAL A 61 -8.29 -2.75 3.19
CA VAL A 61 -9.12 -2.88 4.39
C VAL A 61 -8.67 -1.83 5.40
N LEU A 62 -9.61 -1.01 5.86
CA LEU A 62 -9.40 -0.09 6.98
C LEU A 62 -9.73 -0.81 8.28
N ASP A 63 -8.78 -0.90 9.19
CA ASP A 63 -9.02 -1.45 10.52
C ASP A 63 -9.53 -0.39 11.50
N ALA A 64 -9.91 -0.84 12.71
CA ALA A 64 -10.45 0.03 13.75
C ALA A 64 -9.46 1.08 14.28
N ASP A 65 -8.16 0.90 14.04
CA ASP A 65 -7.10 1.82 14.45
C ASP A 65 -6.70 2.80 13.32
N GLY A 66 -7.36 2.69 12.16
CA GLY A 66 -7.11 3.50 10.97
C GLY A 66 -5.87 3.07 10.19
N TYR A 67 -5.43 1.81 10.30
CA TYR A 67 -4.44 1.27 9.38
C TYR A 67 -5.11 0.86 8.08
N VAL A 68 -4.45 1.15 6.96
CA VAL A 68 -4.76 0.50 5.68
C VAL A 68 -3.98 -0.81 5.62
N THR A 69 -4.68 -1.90 5.40
CA THR A 69 -4.10 -3.25 5.35
C THR A 69 -4.45 -3.93 4.04
N VAL A 70 -3.52 -4.74 3.55
CA VAL A 70 -3.74 -5.61 2.40
C VAL A 70 -3.07 -6.96 2.57
N THR A 71 -3.68 -7.99 2.00
CA THR A 71 -3.05 -9.28 1.77
C THR A 71 -2.68 -9.39 0.30
N VAL A 72 -1.38 -9.39 0.01
CA VAL A 72 -0.85 -9.62 -1.33
C VAL A 72 -0.69 -11.13 -1.53
N PRO A 73 -1.33 -11.73 -2.55
CA PRO A 73 -1.22 -13.16 -2.80
C PRO A 73 0.20 -13.60 -3.14
N GLU A 74 0.56 -14.82 -2.75
CA GLU A 74 1.83 -15.47 -3.12
C GLU A 74 2.10 -15.40 -4.63
N SER A 75 1.06 -15.58 -5.45
CA SER A 75 1.15 -15.57 -6.92
C SER A 75 1.72 -14.26 -7.48
N ILE A 76 1.51 -13.13 -6.78
CA ILE A 76 2.09 -11.84 -7.13
C ILE A 76 3.59 -11.82 -6.80
N GLY A 77 3.96 -12.38 -5.65
CA GLY A 77 5.37 -12.57 -5.28
C GLY A 77 6.12 -13.44 -6.30
N GLN A 78 5.51 -14.54 -6.77
CA GLN A 78 6.08 -15.37 -7.84
C GLN A 78 6.19 -14.61 -9.17
N THR A 79 5.19 -13.80 -9.53
CA THR A 79 5.20 -12.98 -10.77
C THR A 79 6.31 -11.93 -10.75
N LEU A 80 6.56 -11.35 -9.57
CA LEU A 80 7.58 -10.32 -9.37
C LEU A 80 8.98 -10.91 -9.15
N ARG A 81 9.10 -12.22 -8.90
CA ARG A 81 10.38 -12.91 -8.73
C ARG A 81 11.22 -12.74 -10.00
N SER A 82 12.26 -11.93 -9.92
CA SER A 82 13.18 -11.65 -11.03
C SER A 82 14.62 -11.79 -10.58
N PRO A 83 15.47 -12.60 -11.24
CA PRO A 83 16.90 -12.64 -10.97
C PRO A 83 17.63 -11.38 -11.43
N ARG A 84 16.96 -10.47 -12.15
CA ARG A 84 17.53 -9.22 -12.68
C ARG A 84 16.64 -8.05 -12.32
N ARG A 85 16.91 -7.47 -11.15
CA ARG A 85 16.44 -6.18 -10.63
C ARG A 85 14.94 -6.09 -10.31
N ILE A 86 14.68 -5.50 -9.16
CA ILE A 86 13.35 -5.18 -8.66
C ILE A 86 12.95 -3.84 -9.31
N ASP A 87 12.08 -3.91 -10.31
CA ASP A 87 11.55 -2.79 -11.10
C ASP A 87 10.09 -2.48 -10.74
N ALA A 88 9.66 -2.90 -9.54
CA ALA A 88 8.29 -2.78 -9.09
C ALA A 88 8.11 -1.65 -8.08
N THR A 89 6.98 -0.95 -8.21
CA THR A 89 6.56 0.13 -7.30
C THR A 89 5.14 -0.12 -6.83
N GLY A 90 4.89 0.18 -5.57
CA GLY A 90 3.56 0.13 -4.98
C GLY A 90 2.98 1.54 -4.93
N GLN A 91 1.68 1.64 -5.21
CA GLN A 91 0.93 2.87 -5.07
C GLN A 91 -0.33 2.59 -4.26
N ILE A 92 -0.55 3.36 -3.19
CA ILE A 92 -1.81 3.37 -2.44
C ILE A 92 -2.51 4.69 -2.72
N VAL A 93 -3.77 4.64 -3.12
CA VAL A 93 -4.64 5.82 -3.24
C VAL A 93 -5.70 5.71 -2.15
N ILE A 94 -5.73 6.70 -1.25
CA ILE A 94 -6.76 6.80 -0.21
C ILE A 94 -7.64 7.99 -0.56
N THR A 95 -8.87 7.69 -0.95
CA THR A 95 -9.87 8.69 -1.34
C THR A 95 -10.65 9.11 -0.11
N SER A 96 -10.58 10.40 0.20
CA SER A 96 -11.35 11.02 1.27
C SER A 96 -12.71 11.49 0.75
N PRO A 97 -13.77 11.53 1.59
CA PRO A 97 -14.99 12.24 1.26
C PRO A 97 -14.76 13.76 1.04
N ILE A 98 -13.64 14.31 1.51
CA ILE A 98 -13.17 15.68 1.23
C ILE A 98 -12.04 15.58 0.19
N PRO A 99 -12.25 15.98 -1.08
CA PRO A 99 -11.28 15.75 -2.15
C PRO A 99 -9.87 16.29 -1.87
N GLU A 100 -9.76 17.43 -1.19
CA GLU A 100 -8.50 18.08 -0.83
C GLU A 100 -7.67 17.26 0.17
N GLN A 101 -8.26 16.26 0.81
CA GLN A 101 -7.63 15.34 1.76
C GLN A 101 -7.31 13.98 1.14
N THR A 102 -7.60 13.77 -0.15
CA THR A 102 -7.17 12.55 -0.86
C THR A 102 -5.64 12.50 -0.92
N VAL A 103 -5.08 11.32 -0.62
CA VAL A 103 -3.64 11.13 -0.57
C VAL A 103 -3.22 9.95 -1.44
N THR A 104 -2.08 10.14 -2.11
CA THR A 104 -1.43 9.08 -2.89
C THR A 104 -0.06 8.81 -2.30
N TRP A 105 0.20 7.53 -2.04
CA TRP A 105 1.43 7.03 -1.48
C TRP A 105 2.15 6.21 -2.52
N VAL A 106 3.44 6.47 -2.69
CA VAL A 106 4.30 5.71 -3.61
C VAL A 106 5.47 5.18 -2.81
N PHE A 107 5.72 3.89 -2.93
CA PHE A 107 6.77 3.20 -2.19
C PHE A 107 7.41 2.09 -3.02
N PRO A 108 8.67 1.73 -2.73
CA PRO A 108 9.29 0.60 -3.40
C PRO A 108 8.63 -0.71 -2.97
N VAL A 109 8.56 -1.65 -3.91
CA VAL A 109 8.22 -3.05 -3.62
C VAL A 109 9.53 -3.80 -3.54
N ALA A 110 9.71 -4.65 -2.53
CA ALA A 110 10.83 -5.57 -2.40
C ALA A 110 10.29 -7.00 -2.36
N VAL A 111 10.91 -7.90 -3.12
CA VAL A 111 10.56 -9.33 -3.11
C VAL A 111 11.71 -10.07 -2.43
N TYR A 112 11.40 -10.86 -1.41
CA TYR A 112 12.40 -11.67 -0.73
C TYR A 112 12.87 -12.83 -1.59
N GLU A 113 14.18 -13.06 -1.62
CA GLU A 113 14.75 -14.25 -2.23
C GLU A 113 14.65 -15.44 -1.27
N VAL A 114 13.79 -16.40 -1.61
CA VAL A 114 13.74 -17.68 -0.92
C VAL A 114 14.80 -18.58 -1.58
N HIS A 115 15.89 -18.83 -0.86
CA HIS A 115 16.90 -19.81 -1.25
C HIS A 115 16.37 -21.19 -0.84
N ALA A 116 16.20 -22.07 -1.82
CA ALA A 116 15.85 -23.48 -1.60
C ALA A 116 17.12 -24.32 -1.48
#